data_AF-B5CLE7-F1
#
_entry.id   AF-B5CLE7-F1
#
_cell.length_a   1.000
_cell.length_b   1.000
_cell.length_c   1.000
_cell.angle_alpha   90.00
_cell.angle_beta   90.00
_cell.angle_gamma   90.00
#
_symmetry.space_group_name_H-M   'P 1'
#
loop_
_entity.id
_entity.type
_entity.pdbx_description
1 polymer ?
#
loop_
_entity_poly.entity_id
_entity_poly.type
_entity_poly.pdbx_seq_one_letter_code
_entity_poly.pdbx_strand_id
1 'polypeptide(L)' 'MGYVSFNDVIELNGILKEKGLNFKIHLRDTCGRQSFWIEPLGNCACEGKYDEMYGLVEAYFERKGFSVEYDEQKMNFVV' A
#
# COMPACT_ATOMS: atom_id res chain seq x y z
N MET A 1 20.28 -2.19 3.38
CA MET A 1 19.06 -1.43 3.07
C MET A 1 18.32 -2.24 2.02
N GLY A 2 17.15 -2.78 2.37
CA GLY A 2 16.38 -3.63 1.46
C GLY A 2 15.64 -2.80 0.41
N TYR A 3 15.13 -3.47 -0.63
CA TYR A 3 14.17 -2.90 -1.56
C TYR A 3 12.89 -3.73 -1.49
N VAL A 4 11.75 -3.08 -1.65
CA VAL A 4 10.47 -3.72 -1.89
C VAL A 4 10.48 -4.32 -3.29
N SER A 5 10.30 -5.63 -3.38
CA SER A 5 10.22 -6.37 -4.63
C SER A 5 8.80 -6.40 -5.18
N PHE A 6 8.64 -6.81 -6.45
CA PHE A 6 7.32 -7.10 -7.01
C PHE A 6 6.57 -8.20 -6.23
N ASN A 7 7.28 -9.18 -5.67
CA ASN A 7 6.65 -10.23 -4.85
C ASN A 7 6.02 -9.65 -3.59
N ASP A 8 6.67 -8.65 -2.98
CA ASP A 8 6.12 -7.99 -1.79
C ASP A 8 4.80 -7.26 -2.12
N VAL A 9 4.70 -6.67 -3.31
CA VAL A 9 3.48 -6.01 -3.80
C VAL A 9 2.40 -7.04 -4.13
N ILE A 10 2.76 -8.19 -4.69
CA ILE A 10 1.83 -9.30 -4.96
C ILE A 10 1.26 -9.84 -3.64
N GLU A 11 2.11 -10.09 -2.65
CA GLU A 11 1.73 -10.57 -1.32
C GLU A 11 0.79 -9.57 -0.63
N LEU A 12 1.16 -8.29 -0.60
CA LEU A 12 0.33 -7.23 0.02
C LEU A 12 -1.05 -7.15 -0.63
N ASN A 13 -1.12 -7.17 -1.97
CA ASN A 13 -2.40 -7.18 -2.68
C ASN A 13 -3.23 -8.45 -2.42
N GLY A 14 -2.57 -9.59 -2.24
CA GLY A 14 -3.23 -10.83 -1.81
C GLY A 14 -3.91 -10.67 -0.44
N ILE A 15 -3.19 -10.12 0.53
CA ILE A 15 -3.71 -9.88 1.89
C ILE A 15 -4.89 -8.91 1.87
N LEU A 16 -4.80 -7.81 1.12
CA LEU A 16 -5.90 -6.84 0.97
C LEU A 16 -7.16 -7.54 0.43
N LYS A 17 -7.00 -8.38 -0.60
CA LYS A 17 -8.10 -9.14 -1.20
C LYS A 17 -8.72 -10.14 -0.21
N GLU A 18 -7.91 -10.88 0.55
CA GLU A 18 -8.39 -11.84 1.55
C GLU A 18 -9.21 -11.18 2.67
N LYS A 19 -8.87 -9.93 3.02
CA LYS A 19 -9.62 -9.13 4.00
C LYS A 19 -10.84 -8.42 3.44
N GLY A 20 -11.13 -8.58 2.14
CA GLY A 20 -12.21 -7.86 1.46
C GLY A 20 -11.97 -6.34 1.41
N LEU A 21 -10.70 -5.92 1.43
CA LEU A 21 -10.31 -4.52 1.24
C LEU A 21 -10.20 -4.26 -0.26
N ASN A 22 -11.11 -3.45 -0.79
CA ASN A 22 -11.21 -3.13 -2.22
C ASN A 22 -10.16 -2.09 -2.66
N PHE A 23 -8.89 -2.39 -2.43
CA PHE A 23 -7.74 -1.55 -2.81
C PHE A 23 -6.68 -2.37 -3.52
N LYS A 24 -5.91 -1.70 -4.38
CA LYS A 24 -4.75 -2.26 -5.05
C LYS A 24 -3.54 -1.34 -4.93
N ILE A 25 -2.40 -1.91 -4.59
CA ILE A 25 -1.12 -1.22 -4.45
C ILE A 25 -0.30 -1.41 -5.72
N HIS A 26 0.22 -0.31 -6.24
CA HIS A 26 1.05 -0.26 -7.45
C HIS A 26 2.42 0.32 -7.13
N LEU A 27 3.50 -0.29 -7.59
CA LEU A 27 4.86 0.26 -7.52
C LEU A 27 5.11 1.18 -8.73
N ARG A 28 5.54 2.44 -8.51
CA ARG A 28 5.64 3.47 -9.57
C ARG A 28 7.06 3.92 -9.92
N ASP A 29 7.97 4.07 -8.95
CA ASP A 29 9.35 4.54 -9.21
C ASP A 29 10.31 4.09 -8.09
N THR A 30 11.60 4.02 -8.41
CA THR A 30 12.71 3.59 -7.54
C THR A 30 13.85 4.63 -7.45
N CYS A 31 13.69 5.82 -8.01
CA CYS A 31 14.73 6.85 -7.99
C CYS A 31 14.88 7.48 -6.60
N GLY A 32 15.76 6.91 -5.77
CA GLY A 32 16.10 7.39 -4.42
C GLY A 32 15.25 6.77 -3.30
N ARG A 33 13.93 6.70 -3.50
CA ARG A 33 12.98 5.95 -2.65
C ARG A 33 11.98 5.21 -3.52
N GLN A 34 11.32 4.20 -2.96
CA GLN A 34 10.29 3.48 -3.70
C GLN A 34 8.93 4.13 -3.48
N SER A 35 8.27 4.50 -4.56
CA SER A 35 6.95 5.15 -4.54
C SER A 35 5.85 4.18 -4.93
N PHE A 36 4.70 4.34 -4.27
CA PHE A 36 3.54 3.49 -4.44
C PHE A 36 2.29 4.32 -4.62
N TRP A 37 1.33 3.76 -5.34
CA TRP A 37 -0.01 4.30 -5.52
C TRP A 37 -1.06 3.34 -5.01
N ILE A 38 -2.05 3.89 -4.30
CA ILE A 38 -3.22 3.18 -3.80
C ILE A 38 -4.37 3.43 -4.78
N GLU A 39 -4.84 2.38 -5.42
CA GLU A 39 -6.01 2.40 -6.29
C GLU A 39 -7.22 1.83 -5.54
N PRO A 40 -8.26 2.64 -5.27
CA PRO A 40 -9.54 2.13 -4.77
C PRO A 40 -10.29 1.43 -5.92
N LEU A 41 -10.77 0.21 -5.68
CA LEU A 41 -11.46 -0.63 -6.68
C LEU A 41 -12.99 -0.61 -6.54
N GLY A 42 -13.55 0.22 -5.65
CA GLY A 42 -14.98 0.28 -5.33
C GLY A 42 -15.72 1.46 -5.98
N ASN A 43 -17.03 1.29 -6.21
CA ASN A 43 -17.93 2.29 -6.84
C ASN A 43 -18.57 3.28 -5.84
N CYS A 44 -18.31 3.15 -4.53
CA CYS A 44 -18.87 4.03 -3.48
C CYS A 44 -17.75 4.44 -2.54
N ALA A 45 -17.73 5.72 -2.12
CA ALA A 45 -16.89 6.23 -1.02
C ALA A 45 -17.15 5.57 0.35
N CYS A 46 -18.02 4.55 0.37
CA CYS A 46 -18.75 4.00 1.51
C CYS A 46 -18.22 2.61 1.92
N GLU A 47 -17.54 1.92 1.00
CA GLU A 47 -16.84 0.65 1.29
C GLU A 47 -15.39 0.88 1.75
N GLY A 48 -14.97 2.15 1.81
CA GLY A 48 -13.63 2.62 2.08
C GLY A 48 -13.20 2.40 3.52
N LYS A 49 -12.73 1.19 3.82
CA LYS A 49 -11.97 0.85 5.02
C LYS A 49 -10.54 1.40 4.93
N TYR A 50 -10.40 2.70 4.67
CA TYR A 50 -9.12 3.36 4.46
C TYR A 50 -8.21 3.22 5.68
N ASP A 51 -8.74 3.42 6.89
CA ASP A 51 -7.95 3.27 8.12
C ASP A 51 -7.45 1.82 8.30
N GLU A 52 -8.29 0.82 8.00
CA GLU A 52 -7.88 -0.59 8.05
C GLU A 52 -6.82 -0.89 6.99
N MET A 53 -6.95 -0.32 5.80
CA MET A 53 -5.98 -0.45 4.72
C MET A 53 -4.64 0.22 5.07
N TYR A 54 -4.65 1.45 5.59
CA TYR A 54 -3.44 2.16 6.00
C TYR A 54 -2.69 1.40 7.09
N GLY A 55 -3.39 0.98 8.16
CA GLY A 55 -2.77 0.19 9.22
C GLY A 55 -2.17 -1.13 8.73
N LEU A 56 -2.80 -1.76 7.73
CA LEU A 56 -2.26 -2.98 7.12
C LEU A 56 -1.00 -2.72 6.30
N VAL A 57 -1.03 -1.68 5.46
CA VAL A 57 0.11 -1.26 4.64
C VAL A 57 1.30 -0.91 5.53
N GLU A 58 1.08 -0.08 6.57
CA GLU A 58 2.09 0.29 7.56
C GLU A 58 2.68 -0.95 8.25
N ALA A 59 1.83 -1.81 8.83
CA ALA A 59 2.28 -3.01 9.53
C ALA A 59 3.01 -4.01 8.62
N TYR A 60 2.67 -4.07 7.33
CA TYR A 60 3.35 -4.92 6.36
C TYR A 60 4.78 -4.43 6.08
N PHE A 61 4.93 -3.14 5.81
CA PHE A 61 6.24 -2.54 5.52
C PHE A 61 7.12 -2.39 6.75
N GLU A 62 6.54 -2.09 7.92
CA GLU A 62 7.26 -2.03 9.20
C GLU A 62 7.92 -3.38 9.55
N ARG A 63 7.20 -4.49 9.37
CA ARG A 63 7.76 -5.84 9.56
C ARG A 63 8.94 -6.17 8.64
N LYS A 64 9.05 -5.47 7.50
CA LYS A 64 10.16 -5.59 6.56
C LYS A 64 11.24 -4.53 6.78
N GLY A 65 11.10 -3.67 7.80
CA GLY A 65 12.07 -2.64 8.16
C GLY A 65 11.94 -1.34 7.37
N PHE A 66 10.77 -1.07 6.80
CA PHE A 66 10.46 0.16 6.08
C PHE A 66 9.48 1.05 6.84
N SER A 67 9.59 2.36 6.68
CA SER A 67 8.61 3.34 7.19
C SER A 67 7.77 3.88 6.04
N VAL A 68 6.45 3.92 6.21
CA VAL A 68 5.53 4.43 5.19
C VAL A 68 5.30 5.92 5.42
N GLU A 69 5.46 6.73 4.38
CA GLU A 69 5.14 8.16 4.38
C GLU A 69 4.13 8.46 3.28
N TYR A 70 2.92 8.88 3.67
CA TYR A 70 1.85 9.23 2.75
C TYR A 70 1.97 10.67 2.24
N ASP A 71 1.48 10.92 1.03
CA ASP A 71 1.24 12.27 0.53
C ASP A 71 0.02 12.92 1.21
N GLU A 72 -0.20 14.22 0.94
CA GLU A 72 -1.32 14.97 1.52
C GLU A 72 -2.69 14.36 1.18
N GLN A 73 -2.81 13.74 0.00
CA GLN A 73 -4.03 13.11 -0.46
C GLN A 73 -4.21 11.68 0.08
N LYS A 74 -3.18 11.12 0.73
CA LYS A 74 -3.08 9.71 1.16
C LYS A 74 -3.42 8.70 0.06
N MET A 75 -3.11 9.06 -1.18
CA MET A 75 -3.28 8.21 -2.36
C MET A 75 -1.94 7.67 -2.86
N ASN A 76 -0.84 8.30 -2.47
CA ASN A 76 0.50 7.84 -2.75
C ASN A 76 1.28 7.72 -1.44
N PHE A 77 2.26 6.84 -1.43
CA PHE A 77 3.21 6.77 -0.33
C PHE A 77 4.60 6.39 -0.82
N VAL A 78 5.60 6.72 -0.02
CA VAL A 78 6.98 6.28 -0.19
C VAL A 78 7.41 5.42 0.99
N VAL A 79 8.37 4.53 0.73
CA VAL A 79 9.07 3.74 1.74
C VAL A 79 10.57 3.96 1.71
#